data_AF-A0A4Z0ATV8-F1
#
_entry.id   AF-A0A4Z0ATV8-F1
#
_cell.length_a   1.000
_cell.length_b   1.000
_cell.length_c   1.000
_cell.angle_alpha   90.00
_cell.angle_beta   90.00
_cell.angle_gamma   90.00
#
_symmetry.space_group_name_H-M   'P 1'
#
loop_
_entity.id
_entity.type
_entity.pdbx_description
1 polymer ?
#
loop_
_entity_poly.entity_id
_entity_poly.type
_entity_poly.pdbx_seq_one_letter_code
_entity_poly.pdbx_strand_id
1 'polypeptide(L)'
;MAAYDRIFLAWGSQTVTRWIQPSEVGTDIKVTVSYETIRAAGKSDLMPIAYRVQGPTGNKSDPWEPWSEEVRLRVYLDDKLLARPWLEFPDSGFDIDLETLDENDAQVGLYIFESDTVAYSRVFIIWAGVDAEGGSVPHTDSQIIMGAGSYFFSIPYKLVKAIARGSAAVNYFLTGEGQKDKPSDYLFLNVHGNPAHWPAPSIDEAPDKYLDPNVPKATIRFPRQLTWESQDILTIVILSKGNDTIEYSDCLTIGEFPPGDQMVLDVPGREINKFDGRFIEGYYSVRHLDETPRESLRREWQVGDPLLRDLTSFDRYNWNMWENTVTEKGDLTIDGAENICWRATKTASELIEPGIKKYYSRLKQHAKYELSFYCKSTGSSANSEVKIDFSGLVINKLLSPNKNWVKLSESFELSVGDIALNKIVSISFKNNTTHTFLVDQIQLTEVLQ
;
A
#
# COMPACT_ATOMS: atom_id res chain seq x y z
N MET A 1 -5.39 -26.37 17.35
CA MET A 1 -5.65 -26.44 15.90
C MET A 1 -7.11 -26.78 15.67
N ALA A 2 -7.75 -26.13 14.71
CA ALA A 2 -9.14 -26.30 14.33
C ALA A 2 -9.28 -27.21 13.09
N ALA A 3 -10.50 -27.62 12.80
CA ALA A 3 -10.81 -28.33 11.56
C ALA A 3 -10.48 -27.43 10.36
N TYR A 4 -9.89 -28.03 9.32
CA TYR A 4 -9.46 -27.35 8.11
C TYR A 4 -8.33 -26.33 8.28
N ASP A 5 -7.63 -26.36 9.42
CA ASP A 5 -6.29 -25.76 9.50
C ASP A 5 -5.39 -26.45 8.46
N ARG A 6 -4.44 -25.68 7.91
CA ARG A 6 -3.41 -26.15 6.99
C ARG A 6 -2.06 -26.14 7.68
N ILE A 7 -1.46 -27.31 7.85
CA ILE A 7 -0.06 -27.47 8.27
C ILE A 7 0.84 -27.38 7.05
N PHE A 8 1.91 -26.60 7.18
CA PHE A 8 3.07 -26.66 6.31
C PHE A 8 4.25 -27.18 7.12
N LEU A 9 4.77 -28.35 6.76
CA LEU A 9 5.98 -28.92 7.35
C LEU A 9 7.15 -28.65 6.39
N ALA A 10 8.13 -27.88 6.84
CA ALA A 10 9.41 -27.73 6.16
C ALA A 10 10.29 -28.96 6.46
N TRP A 11 10.87 -29.53 5.41
CA TRP A 11 11.85 -30.61 5.45
C TRP A 11 13.02 -30.20 4.56
N GLY A 12 14.03 -29.54 5.14
CA GLY A 12 15.08 -28.88 4.36
C GLY A 12 14.49 -27.87 3.38
N SER A 13 14.76 -28.06 2.09
CA SER A 13 14.24 -27.22 1.00
C SER A 13 12.81 -27.58 0.54
N GLN A 14 12.19 -28.61 1.12
CA GLN A 14 10.90 -29.11 0.68
C GLN A 14 9.79 -28.73 1.66
N THR A 15 8.58 -28.51 1.15
CA THR A 15 7.39 -28.26 1.98
C THR A 15 6.35 -29.37 1.78
N VAL A 16 5.88 -29.96 2.88
CA VAL A 16 4.77 -30.92 2.90
C VAL A 16 3.55 -30.24 3.49
N THR A 17 2.46 -30.20 2.73
CA THR A 17 1.20 -29.57 3.15
C THR A 17 0.19 -30.63 3.60
N ARG A 18 -0.46 -30.41 4.75
CA ARG A 18 -1.53 -31.29 5.27
C ARG A 18 -2.73 -30.48 5.78
N TRP A 19 -3.93 -30.88 5.37
CA TRP A 19 -5.19 -30.36 5.91
C TRP A 19 -5.68 -31.17 7.10
N ILE A 20 -6.10 -30.49 8.15
CA ILE A 20 -6.68 -31.13 9.34
C ILE A 20 -8.12 -31.53 9.07
N GLN A 21 -8.42 -32.81 9.25
CA GLN A 21 -9.79 -33.30 9.17
C GLN A 21 -10.56 -33.01 10.46
N PRO A 22 -11.90 -32.80 10.40
CA PRO A 22 -12.71 -32.56 11.59
C PRO A 22 -12.56 -33.63 12.68
N SER A 23 -12.30 -34.88 12.30
CA SER A 23 -12.10 -36.00 13.23
C SER A 23 -10.76 -35.99 13.95
N GLU A 24 -9.79 -35.19 13.51
CA GLU A 24 -8.44 -35.12 14.08
C GLU A 24 -8.30 -33.97 15.10
N VAL A 25 -9.32 -33.13 15.26
CA VAL A 25 -9.30 -32.00 16.19
C VAL A 25 -9.15 -32.47 17.64
N GLY A 26 -8.16 -31.91 18.34
CA GLY A 26 -7.86 -32.28 19.73
C GLY A 26 -7.07 -33.58 19.89
N THR A 27 -6.52 -34.12 18.79
CA THR A 27 -5.67 -35.32 18.78
C THR A 27 -4.29 -35.02 18.18
N ASP A 28 -3.35 -35.96 18.35
CA ASP A 28 -2.01 -35.85 17.75
C ASP A 28 -2.10 -35.95 16.22
N ILE A 29 -1.58 -34.94 15.52
CA ILE A 29 -1.56 -34.90 14.06
C ILE A 29 -0.30 -35.57 13.53
N LYS A 30 -0.47 -36.59 12.68
CA LYS A 30 0.65 -37.27 12.01
C LYS A 30 0.85 -36.73 10.60
N VAL A 31 2.02 -36.15 10.34
CA VAL A 31 2.44 -35.75 8.99
C VAL A 31 3.47 -36.74 8.48
N THR A 32 3.22 -37.34 7.32
CA THR A 32 4.14 -38.31 6.70
C THR A 32 4.93 -37.62 5.60
N VAL A 33 6.25 -37.66 5.69
CA VAL A 33 7.16 -37.21 4.62
C VAL A 33 7.44 -38.39 3.70
N SER A 34 7.18 -38.22 2.40
CA SER A 34 7.37 -39.30 1.43
C SER A 34 8.86 -39.52 1.15
N TYR A 35 9.21 -40.72 0.66
CA TYR A 35 10.57 -41.01 0.20
C TYR A 35 11.03 -40.03 -0.91
N GLU A 36 10.11 -39.65 -1.80
CA GLU A 36 10.39 -38.70 -2.88
C GLU A 36 10.76 -37.32 -2.33
N THR A 37 10.03 -36.83 -1.32
CA THR A 37 10.34 -35.58 -0.63
C THR A 37 11.68 -35.65 0.10
N ILE A 38 11.96 -36.74 0.81
CA ILE A 38 13.25 -36.95 1.49
C ILE A 38 14.40 -36.93 0.47
N ARG A 39 14.23 -37.64 -0.65
CA ARG A 39 15.21 -37.67 -1.74
C ARG A 39 15.39 -36.29 -2.40
N ALA A 40 14.31 -35.54 -2.59
CA ALA A 40 14.34 -34.21 -3.22
C ALA A 40 15.01 -33.15 -2.33
N ALA A 41 14.80 -33.21 -1.02
CA ALA A 41 15.50 -32.35 -0.06
C ALA A 41 17.01 -32.66 0.03
N GLY A 42 17.40 -33.86 -0.38
CA GLY A 42 18.77 -34.33 -0.38
C GLY A 42 19.25 -34.80 1.00
N LYS A 43 20.56 -34.98 1.09
CA LYS A 43 21.25 -35.47 2.29
C LYS A 43 21.79 -34.30 3.11
N SER A 44 21.61 -34.38 4.42
CA SER A 44 22.26 -33.50 5.40
C SER A 44 22.33 -34.20 6.74
N ASP A 45 23.45 -34.06 7.44
CA ASP A 45 23.61 -34.49 8.82
C ASP A 45 22.91 -33.55 9.82
N LEU A 46 22.41 -32.41 9.34
CA LEU A 46 21.68 -31.37 10.08
C LEU A 46 20.45 -30.88 9.29
N MET A 47 19.65 -31.81 8.77
CA MET A 47 18.41 -31.49 8.04
C MET A 47 17.45 -30.72 8.96
N PRO A 48 17.12 -29.46 8.67
CA PRO A 48 16.20 -28.69 9.49
C PRO A 48 14.76 -29.10 9.22
N ILE A 49 13.96 -29.16 10.28
CA ILE A 49 12.56 -29.52 10.27
C ILE A 49 11.82 -28.56 11.18
N ALA A 50 10.82 -27.88 10.64
CA ALA A 50 9.93 -27.02 11.38
C ALA A 50 8.54 -27.07 10.75
N TYR A 51 7.51 -26.65 11.46
CA TYR A 51 6.17 -26.55 10.90
C TYR A 51 5.51 -25.21 11.23
N ARG A 52 4.57 -24.80 10.38
CA ARG A 52 3.68 -23.67 10.64
C ARG A 52 2.24 -24.04 10.35
N VAL A 53 1.32 -23.31 10.98
CA VAL A 53 -0.12 -23.52 10.81
C VAL A 53 -0.76 -22.26 10.25
N GLN A 54 -1.66 -22.45 9.29
CA GLN A 54 -2.57 -21.43 8.79
C GLN A 54 -4.00 -21.87 9.06
N GLY A 55 -4.81 -21.01 9.66
CA GLY A 55 -6.21 -21.33 9.91
C GLY A 55 -7.07 -21.27 8.65
N PRO A 56 -8.33 -21.75 8.73
CA PRO A 56 -9.21 -21.93 7.56
C PRO A 56 -9.60 -20.61 6.88
N THR A 57 -9.48 -19.49 7.58
CA THR A 57 -9.75 -18.14 7.03
C THR A 57 -8.47 -17.44 6.55
N GLY A 58 -7.34 -18.16 6.47
CA GLY A 58 -6.07 -17.63 6.00
C GLY A 58 -5.21 -16.94 7.06
N ASN A 59 -5.65 -16.89 8.32
CA ASN A 59 -4.87 -16.35 9.43
C ASN A 59 -3.55 -17.11 9.61
N LYS A 60 -2.44 -16.38 9.58
CA LYS A 60 -1.08 -16.92 9.70
C LYS A 60 -0.64 -16.96 11.17
N SER A 61 0.42 -17.71 11.44
CA SER A 61 1.17 -17.67 12.70
C SER A 61 1.80 -16.28 12.92
N ASP A 62 2.38 -16.03 14.09
CA ASP A 62 3.03 -14.75 14.40
C ASP A 62 3.97 -14.34 13.23
N PRO A 63 3.82 -13.15 12.63
CA PRO A 63 4.68 -12.70 11.53
C PRO A 63 6.18 -12.62 11.89
N TRP A 64 6.53 -12.57 13.18
CA TRP A 64 7.89 -12.53 13.70
C TRP A 64 8.44 -13.92 14.03
N GLU A 65 7.57 -14.88 14.34
CA GLU A 65 7.92 -16.28 14.60
C GLU A 65 6.96 -17.20 13.84
N PRO A 66 7.02 -17.22 12.49
CA PRO A 66 6.02 -17.90 11.69
C PRO A 66 6.14 -19.43 11.73
N TRP A 67 7.27 -19.97 12.20
CA TRP A 67 7.59 -21.39 12.27
C TRP A 67 7.77 -21.86 13.72
N SER A 68 7.54 -23.14 13.97
CA SER A 68 7.92 -23.80 15.22
C SER A 68 9.43 -23.74 15.46
N GLU A 69 9.87 -24.05 16.69
CA GLU A 69 11.28 -24.36 16.93
C GLU A 69 11.80 -25.41 15.92
N GLU A 70 13.01 -25.18 15.42
CA GLU A 70 13.66 -26.03 14.43
C GLU A 70 14.26 -27.26 15.10
N VAL A 71 13.98 -28.44 14.54
CA VAL A 71 14.63 -29.70 14.90
C VAL A 71 15.57 -30.12 13.79
N ARG A 72 16.77 -30.58 14.14
CA ARG A 72 17.76 -31.05 13.17
C ARG A 72 17.93 -32.55 13.21
N LEU A 73 17.72 -33.20 12.07
CA LEU A 73 17.88 -34.64 11.92
C LEU A 73 19.02 -34.98 10.97
N ARG A 74 19.68 -36.09 11.27
CA ARG A 74 20.68 -36.69 10.41
C ARG A 74 19.98 -37.59 9.39
N VAL A 75 20.01 -37.18 8.12
CA VAL A 75 19.38 -37.88 7.01
C VAL A 75 20.48 -38.40 6.09
N TYR A 76 20.55 -39.73 5.94
CA TYR A 76 21.46 -40.38 5.01
C TYR A 76 20.69 -40.99 3.83
N LEU A 77 21.20 -40.72 2.64
CA LEU A 77 20.91 -41.45 1.42
C LEU A 77 22.19 -42.25 1.11
N ASP A 78 22.09 -43.47 0.58
CA ASP A 78 23.19 -44.45 0.40
C ASP A 78 24.28 -44.04 -0.63
N ASP A 79 24.60 -42.76 -0.71
CA ASP A 79 25.54 -42.15 -1.66
C ASP A 79 26.75 -41.52 -0.95
N LYS A 80 27.95 -41.75 -1.52
CA LYS A 80 29.22 -41.15 -1.03
C LYS A 80 29.38 -39.74 -1.61
N LEU A 81 28.90 -38.74 -0.88
CA LEU A 81 28.94 -37.32 -1.25
C LEU A 81 30.16 -36.58 -0.69
N LEU A 82 30.44 -35.39 -1.24
CA LEU A 82 31.40 -34.44 -0.68
C LEU A 82 30.85 -33.82 0.62
N ALA A 83 31.75 -33.32 1.47
CA ALA A 83 31.36 -32.61 2.69
C ALA A 83 30.50 -31.39 2.35
N ARG A 84 29.57 -31.01 3.24
CA ARG A 84 28.76 -29.80 3.07
C ARG A 84 29.67 -28.55 3.01
N PRO A 85 29.27 -27.49 2.29
CA PRO A 85 29.91 -26.20 2.45
C PRO A 85 29.62 -25.63 3.85
N TRP A 86 30.33 -24.56 4.22
CA TRP A 86 30.07 -23.79 5.43
C TRP A 86 29.89 -22.31 5.10
N LEU A 87 29.20 -21.59 5.99
CA LEU A 87 29.11 -20.14 5.94
C LEU A 87 30.39 -19.55 6.54
N GLU A 88 31.26 -18.97 5.71
CA GLU A 88 32.50 -18.33 6.14
C GLU A 88 32.24 -16.92 6.67
N PHE A 89 31.33 -16.20 6.02
CA PHE A 89 30.89 -14.87 6.45
C PHE A 89 29.39 -14.69 6.20
N PRO A 90 28.60 -14.26 7.21
CA PRO A 90 28.99 -14.10 8.61
C PRO A 90 29.32 -15.46 9.28
N ASP A 91 30.30 -15.49 10.19
CA ASP A 91 30.64 -16.71 10.94
C ASP A 91 29.62 -16.95 12.07
N SER A 92 28.40 -17.29 11.66
CA SER A 92 27.21 -17.48 12.52
C SER A 92 26.60 -18.87 12.33
N GLY A 93 27.32 -19.79 11.69
CA GLY A 93 26.89 -21.17 11.47
C GLY A 93 25.80 -21.29 10.41
N PHE A 94 24.53 -21.23 10.82
CA PHE A 94 23.38 -21.53 9.96
C PHE A 94 22.41 -20.37 9.79
N ASP A 95 22.75 -19.23 10.38
CA ASP A 95 21.88 -18.07 10.43
C ASP A 95 22.60 -16.90 9.77
N ILE A 96 21.95 -16.20 8.85
CA ILE A 96 22.46 -14.95 8.31
C ILE A 96 21.56 -13.83 8.81
N ASP A 97 22.09 -12.96 9.67
CA ASP A 97 21.41 -11.74 10.05
C ASP A 97 21.81 -10.61 9.09
N LEU A 98 20.82 -10.01 8.41
CA LEU A 98 21.04 -8.91 7.47
C LEU A 98 21.64 -7.66 8.13
N GLU A 99 21.42 -7.45 9.43
CA GLU A 99 22.05 -6.36 10.19
C GLU A 99 23.54 -6.63 10.41
N THR A 100 23.90 -7.88 10.70
CA THR A 100 25.31 -8.28 10.85
C THR A 100 26.05 -8.26 9.52
N LEU A 101 25.34 -8.54 8.43
CA LEU A 101 25.91 -8.56 7.08
C LEU A 101 26.29 -7.14 6.58
N ASP A 102 25.64 -6.09 7.08
CA ASP A 102 25.95 -4.66 6.83
C ASP A 102 26.21 -4.33 5.35
N GLU A 103 25.28 -4.74 4.48
CA GLU A 103 25.36 -4.57 3.03
C GLU A 103 26.53 -5.27 2.31
N ASN A 104 27.29 -6.12 3.01
CA ASN A 104 28.35 -6.93 2.42
C ASN A 104 27.82 -8.24 1.84
N ASP A 105 28.58 -8.85 0.93
CA ASP A 105 28.26 -10.17 0.38
C ASP A 105 28.48 -11.26 1.43
N ALA A 106 27.59 -12.25 1.49
CA ALA A 106 27.84 -13.44 2.29
C ALA A 106 28.90 -14.31 1.60
N GLN A 107 29.72 -15.02 2.37
CA GLN A 107 30.77 -15.89 1.84
C GLN A 107 30.51 -17.33 2.22
N VAL A 108 30.51 -18.22 1.21
CA VAL A 108 30.37 -19.66 1.40
C VAL A 108 31.71 -20.32 1.12
N GLY A 109 32.24 -21.03 2.11
CA GLY A 109 33.46 -21.81 2.01
C GLY A 109 33.19 -23.28 1.71
N LEU A 110 34.10 -23.91 0.96
CA LEU A 110 34.11 -25.36 0.74
C LEU A 110 35.55 -25.88 0.67
N TYR A 111 35.71 -27.19 0.84
CA TYR A 111 37.02 -27.85 0.79
C TYR A 111 37.06 -28.91 -0.32
N ILE A 112 38.15 -28.90 -1.09
CA ILE A 112 38.44 -29.89 -2.13
C ILE A 112 39.69 -30.68 -1.73
N PHE A 113 39.56 -32.00 -1.67
CA PHE A 113 40.68 -32.89 -1.32
C PHE A 113 41.58 -33.18 -2.52
N GLU A 114 42.84 -33.51 -2.25
CA GLU A 114 43.83 -33.89 -3.28
C GLU A 114 43.37 -35.08 -4.13
N SER A 115 42.61 -36.01 -3.56
CA SER A 115 42.03 -37.13 -4.34
C SER A 115 41.03 -36.67 -5.39
N ASP A 116 40.36 -35.54 -5.19
CA ASP A 116 39.34 -35.01 -6.10
C ASP A 116 39.98 -34.20 -7.25
N THR A 117 41.11 -33.54 -7.00
CA THR A 117 41.77 -32.70 -8.02
C THR A 117 42.36 -33.50 -9.18
N VAL A 118 42.50 -34.81 -9.03
CA VAL A 118 42.96 -35.70 -10.10
C VAL A 118 41.86 -35.94 -11.15
N ALA A 119 40.60 -35.99 -10.71
CA ALA A 119 39.45 -36.37 -11.55
C ALA A 119 38.59 -35.17 -11.95
N TYR A 120 38.62 -34.07 -11.18
CA TYR A 120 37.74 -32.92 -11.36
C TYR A 120 38.55 -31.64 -11.59
N SER A 121 38.04 -30.76 -12.45
CA SER A 121 38.73 -29.53 -12.87
C SER A 121 37.96 -28.24 -12.57
N ARG A 122 36.67 -28.34 -12.20
CA ARG A 122 35.83 -27.19 -11.87
C ARG A 122 34.85 -27.54 -10.75
N VAL A 123 34.59 -26.54 -9.90
CA VAL A 123 33.58 -26.59 -8.84
C VAL A 123 32.48 -25.56 -9.14
N PHE A 124 31.23 -25.95 -8.92
CA PHE A 124 30.06 -25.10 -9.04
C PHE A 124 29.35 -25.02 -7.69
N ILE A 125 29.04 -23.81 -7.23
CA ILE A 125 28.17 -23.57 -6.08
C ILE A 125 26.74 -23.35 -6.56
N ILE A 126 25.77 -23.92 -5.85
CA ILE A 126 24.35 -23.69 -6.06
C ILE A 126 23.80 -23.08 -4.78
N TRP A 127 23.15 -21.93 -4.93
CA TRP A 127 22.36 -21.27 -3.90
C TRP A 127 20.89 -21.31 -4.32
N ALA A 128 20.06 -22.03 -3.57
CA ALA A 128 18.62 -22.06 -3.75
C ALA A 128 17.96 -21.29 -2.60
N GLY A 129 17.87 -19.96 -2.77
CA GLY A 129 17.21 -19.07 -1.81
C GLY A 129 15.70 -19.05 -2.01
N VAL A 130 14.96 -18.94 -0.91
CA VAL A 130 13.49 -18.84 -0.89
C VAL A 130 13.10 -17.78 0.14
N ASP A 131 12.28 -16.80 -0.22
CA ASP A 131 11.79 -15.76 0.70
C ASP A 131 10.72 -16.29 1.68
N ALA A 132 10.25 -15.44 2.59
CA ALA A 132 9.24 -15.81 3.61
C ALA A 132 7.88 -16.24 3.02
N GLU A 133 7.59 -15.80 1.79
CA GLU A 133 6.37 -16.10 1.05
C GLU A 133 6.50 -17.34 0.16
N GLY A 134 7.72 -17.78 -0.15
CA GLY A 134 8.00 -18.94 -1.01
C GLY A 134 8.61 -18.58 -2.36
N GLY A 135 8.87 -17.30 -2.63
CA GLY A 135 9.48 -16.82 -3.87
C GLY A 135 10.93 -17.26 -4.00
N SER A 136 11.31 -17.79 -5.17
CA SER A 136 12.64 -18.35 -5.43
C SER A 136 13.64 -17.28 -5.85
N VAL A 137 14.85 -17.30 -5.27
CA VAL A 137 16.00 -16.45 -5.61
C VAL A 137 17.24 -17.34 -5.81
N PRO A 138 17.35 -18.02 -6.96
CA PRO A 138 18.46 -18.93 -7.21
C PRO A 138 19.74 -18.18 -7.63
N HIS A 139 20.89 -18.77 -7.35
CA HIS A 139 22.18 -18.29 -7.81
C HIS A 139 23.16 -19.45 -8.03
N THR A 140 24.06 -19.30 -8.98
CA THR A 140 25.09 -20.28 -9.29
C THR A 140 26.35 -19.54 -9.72
N ASP A 141 27.47 -20.02 -9.23
CA ASP A 141 28.79 -19.52 -9.61
C ASP A 141 29.78 -20.69 -9.73
N SER A 142 30.94 -20.48 -10.35
CA SER A 142 31.91 -21.55 -10.58
C SER A 142 33.35 -21.06 -10.53
N GLN A 143 34.25 -21.94 -10.06
CA GLN A 143 35.69 -21.69 -10.02
C GLN A 143 36.46 -22.88 -10.61
N ILE A 144 37.59 -22.58 -11.24
CA ILE A 144 38.53 -23.61 -11.71
C ILE A 144 39.28 -24.17 -10.50
N ILE A 145 39.41 -25.50 -10.45
CA ILE A 145 40.17 -26.18 -9.40
C ILE A 145 41.65 -26.09 -9.75
N MET A 146 42.40 -25.30 -8.97
CA MET A 146 43.85 -25.12 -9.16
C MET A 146 44.69 -26.07 -8.28
N GLY A 147 44.06 -26.69 -7.28
CA GLY A 147 44.71 -27.58 -6.32
C GLY A 147 43.78 -27.90 -5.15
N ALA A 148 44.26 -28.75 -4.23
CA ALA A 148 43.53 -29.06 -3.01
C ALA A 148 43.53 -27.85 -2.07
N GLY A 149 42.44 -27.68 -1.31
CA GLY A 149 42.31 -26.57 -0.36
C GLY A 149 40.91 -25.98 -0.30
N SER A 150 40.84 -24.83 0.36
CA SER A 150 39.60 -24.07 0.53
C SER A 150 39.30 -23.20 -0.68
N TYR A 151 38.03 -23.18 -1.08
CA TYR A 151 37.49 -22.30 -2.12
C TYR A 151 36.34 -21.50 -1.50
N PHE A 152 36.20 -20.24 -1.90
CA PHE A 152 35.23 -19.32 -1.32
C PHE A 152 34.41 -18.66 -2.42
N PHE A 153 33.09 -18.65 -2.25
CA PHE A 153 32.14 -18.03 -3.17
C PHE A 153 31.43 -16.88 -2.48
N SER A 154 31.35 -15.73 -3.16
CA SER A 154 30.59 -14.57 -2.70
C SER A 154 29.14 -14.67 -3.19
N ILE A 155 28.20 -14.64 -2.26
CA ILE A 155 26.77 -14.55 -2.51
C ILE A 155 26.38 -13.08 -2.36
N PRO A 156 25.99 -12.38 -3.44
CA PRO A 156 25.72 -10.95 -3.39
C PRO A 156 24.69 -10.56 -2.33
N TYR A 157 24.96 -9.49 -1.56
CA TYR A 157 24.07 -8.98 -0.50
C TYR A 157 22.61 -8.87 -0.97
N LYS A 158 22.40 -8.37 -2.20
CA LYS A 158 21.06 -8.20 -2.78
C LYS A 158 20.26 -9.50 -2.89
N LEU A 159 20.92 -10.65 -3.08
CA LEU A 159 20.27 -11.95 -3.16
C LEU A 159 19.88 -12.45 -1.77
N VAL A 160 20.77 -12.28 -0.79
CA VAL A 160 20.52 -12.63 0.62
C VAL A 160 19.39 -11.77 1.17
N LYS A 161 19.43 -10.46 0.92
CA LYS A 161 18.38 -9.50 1.33
C LYS A 161 17.01 -9.82 0.70
N ALA A 162 16.99 -10.30 -0.54
CA ALA A 162 15.75 -10.64 -1.23
C ALA A 162 14.98 -11.79 -0.55
N ILE A 163 15.68 -12.63 0.22
CA ILE A 163 15.09 -13.77 0.94
C ILE A 163 14.99 -13.55 2.45
N ALA A 164 14.93 -12.30 2.93
CA ALA A 164 14.79 -12.00 4.35
C ALA A 164 13.58 -12.72 4.98
N ARG A 165 13.76 -13.30 6.18
CA ARG A 165 12.82 -14.21 6.86
C ARG A 165 12.51 -15.50 6.10
N GLY A 166 13.31 -15.77 5.07
CA GLY A 166 13.30 -17.00 4.29
C GLY A 166 14.48 -17.89 4.64
N SER A 167 14.85 -18.75 3.70
CA SER A 167 15.91 -19.74 3.87
C SER A 167 16.68 -19.96 2.57
N ALA A 168 17.88 -20.54 2.66
CA ALA A 168 18.65 -20.97 1.50
C ALA A 168 19.16 -22.40 1.69
N ALA A 169 19.02 -23.21 0.64
CA ALA A 169 19.70 -24.49 0.53
C ALA A 169 20.93 -24.33 -0.37
N VAL A 170 22.11 -24.61 0.17
CA VAL A 170 23.38 -24.40 -0.50
C VAL A 170 24.12 -25.72 -0.63
N ASN A 171 24.53 -26.06 -1.84
CA ASN A 171 25.38 -27.21 -2.11
C ASN A 171 26.33 -26.91 -3.27
N TYR A 172 27.30 -27.79 -3.49
CA TYR A 172 28.21 -27.67 -4.62
C TYR A 172 28.39 -29.02 -5.30
N PHE A 173 28.96 -29.00 -6.50
CA PHE A 173 29.37 -30.21 -7.19
C PHE A 173 30.65 -29.98 -7.97
N LEU A 174 31.40 -31.07 -8.15
CA LEU A 174 32.63 -31.09 -8.93
C LEU A 174 32.37 -31.70 -10.30
N THR A 175 32.91 -31.09 -11.34
CA THR A 175 32.82 -31.56 -12.73
C THR A 175 34.21 -31.84 -13.29
N GLY A 176 34.33 -32.87 -14.11
CA GLY A 176 35.57 -33.30 -14.75
C GLY A 176 35.27 -33.99 -16.08
N GLU A 177 36.22 -33.96 -17.01
CA GLU A 177 36.02 -34.54 -18.33
C GLU A 177 35.77 -36.06 -18.23
N GLY A 178 34.64 -36.53 -18.76
CA GLY A 178 34.24 -37.94 -18.72
C GLY A 178 33.89 -38.46 -17.31
N GLN A 179 33.86 -37.60 -16.29
CA GLN A 179 33.46 -37.96 -14.93
C GLN A 179 31.98 -37.63 -14.71
N LYS A 180 31.31 -38.45 -13.91
CA LYS A 180 30.00 -38.07 -13.37
C LYS A 180 30.20 -36.98 -12.32
N ASP A 181 29.32 -35.98 -12.35
CA ASP A 181 29.30 -34.92 -11.34
C ASP A 181 29.25 -35.51 -9.93
N LYS A 182 30.09 -34.96 -9.06
CA LYS A 182 30.20 -35.38 -7.67
C LYS A 182 29.60 -34.30 -6.78
N PRO A 183 28.39 -34.48 -6.22
CA PRO A 183 27.75 -33.48 -5.41
C PRO A 183 28.20 -33.51 -3.95
N SER A 184 27.96 -32.41 -3.25
CA SER A 184 28.11 -32.27 -1.80
C SER A 184 26.82 -32.54 -1.03
N ASP A 185 26.98 -32.68 0.28
CA ASP A 185 25.88 -32.51 1.23
C ASP A 185 25.38 -31.05 1.22
N TYR A 186 24.16 -30.84 1.71
CA TYR A 186 23.52 -29.52 1.79
C TYR A 186 23.86 -28.78 3.09
N LEU A 187 24.14 -27.49 2.95
CA LEU A 187 24.08 -26.49 4.01
C LEU A 187 22.72 -25.79 3.91
N PHE A 188 21.94 -25.82 4.99
CA PHE A 188 20.69 -25.08 5.10
C PHE A 188 20.91 -23.84 5.96
N LEU A 189 20.49 -22.68 5.46
CA LEU A 189 20.67 -21.38 6.10
C LEU A 189 19.31 -20.72 6.32
N ASN A 190 19.13 -20.09 7.47
CA ASN A 190 17.99 -19.22 7.78
C ASN A 190 18.44 -17.76 7.65
N VAL A 191 17.60 -16.90 7.05
CA VAL A 191 17.93 -15.47 6.89
C VAL A 191 17.03 -14.64 7.79
N HIS A 192 17.65 -13.91 8.71
CA HIS A 192 16.98 -13.03 9.67
C HIS A 192 17.05 -11.57 9.23
N GLY A 193 16.01 -10.82 9.57
CA GLY A 193 15.88 -9.41 9.24
C GLY A 193 14.46 -9.06 8.78
N ASN A 194 14.28 -7.82 8.35
CA ASN A 194 12.99 -7.38 7.83
C ASN A 194 12.94 -7.56 6.31
N PRO A 195 11.88 -8.20 5.76
CA PRO A 195 11.61 -8.18 4.34
C PRO A 195 11.61 -6.76 3.83
N ALA A 196 12.35 -6.52 2.76
CA ALA A 196 12.25 -5.24 2.09
C ALA A 196 10.80 -5.07 1.60
N HIS A 197 10.13 -4.03 2.09
CA HIS A 197 8.88 -3.59 1.45
C HIS A 197 9.23 -3.19 0.03
N TRP A 198 8.42 -3.60 -0.94
CA TRP A 198 8.67 -3.16 -2.31
C TRP A 198 8.53 -1.65 -2.37
N PRO A 199 9.49 -0.93 -2.95
CA PRO A 199 9.50 0.53 -2.90
C PRO A 199 8.31 1.08 -3.66
N ALA A 200 7.81 2.24 -3.22
CA ALA A 200 6.67 2.86 -3.84
C ALA A 200 6.99 3.28 -5.29
N PRO A 201 5.99 3.25 -6.19
CA PRO A 201 6.20 3.68 -7.57
C PRO A 201 6.52 5.17 -7.67
N SER A 202 7.07 5.59 -8.80
CA SER A 202 7.17 6.98 -9.24
C SER A 202 6.33 7.23 -10.49
N ILE A 203 5.95 8.48 -10.72
CA ILE A 203 5.34 8.93 -11.97
C ILE A 203 6.32 9.90 -12.61
N ASP A 204 6.80 9.59 -13.82
CA ASP A 204 7.83 10.39 -14.49
C ASP A 204 7.35 11.84 -14.74
N GLU A 205 6.05 12.03 -15.01
CA GLU A 205 5.40 13.33 -15.23
C GLU A 205 5.07 14.09 -13.93
N ALA A 206 5.33 13.51 -12.74
CA ALA A 206 5.09 14.13 -11.44
C ALA A 206 6.27 13.96 -10.46
N PRO A 207 7.47 14.47 -10.80
CA PRO A 207 8.66 14.35 -9.95
C PRO A 207 8.48 15.04 -8.58
N ASP A 208 7.74 16.16 -8.54
CA ASP A 208 7.49 16.95 -7.33
C ASP A 208 6.15 16.61 -6.65
N LYS A 209 5.62 15.41 -6.88
CA LYS A 209 4.32 14.92 -6.38
C LYS A 209 3.08 15.70 -6.86
N TYR A 210 3.25 16.58 -7.84
CA TYR A 210 2.17 17.24 -8.56
C TYR A 210 2.04 16.65 -9.96
N LEU A 211 0.86 16.18 -10.32
CA LEU A 211 0.54 15.64 -11.65
C LEU A 211 -0.46 16.55 -12.35
N ASP A 212 -0.10 17.05 -13.53
CA ASP A 212 -1.04 17.81 -14.36
C ASP A 212 -2.15 16.87 -14.89
N PRO A 213 -3.44 17.19 -14.67
CA PRO A 213 -4.57 16.35 -15.10
C PRO A 213 -4.71 16.23 -16.63
N ASN A 214 -4.01 17.07 -17.40
CA ASN A 214 -4.10 17.12 -18.87
C ASN A 214 -2.91 16.44 -19.57
N VAL A 215 -2.04 15.75 -18.84
CA VAL A 215 -0.97 14.96 -19.48
C VAL A 215 -1.57 13.93 -20.44
N PRO A 216 -0.95 13.70 -21.61
CA PRO A 216 -1.44 12.70 -22.56
C PRO A 216 -1.34 11.27 -21.99
N LYS A 217 -0.41 11.05 -21.05
CA LYS A 217 -0.21 9.82 -20.29
C LYS A 217 0.58 10.10 -19.01
N ALA A 218 0.51 9.18 -18.06
CA ALA A 218 1.40 9.12 -16.91
C ALA A 218 2.19 7.80 -16.91
N THR A 219 3.50 7.90 -16.86
CA THR A 219 4.45 6.78 -16.92
C THR A 219 4.82 6.36 -15.51
N ILE A 220 4.27 5.23 -15.06
CA ILE A 220 4.53 4.67 -13.75
C ILE A 220 5.80 3.82 -13.79
N ARG A 221 6.74 4.07 -12.88
CA ARG A 221 8.04 3.42 -12.82
C ARG A 221 8.31 2.83 -11.43
N PHE A 222 8.86 1.62 -11.38
CA PHE A 222 9.26 0.96 -10.12
C PHE A 222 10.27 -0.16 -10.38
N PRO A 223 11.10 -0.53 -9.39
CA PRO A 223 12.09 -1.58 -9.57
C PRO A 223 11.47 -2.97 -9.60
N ARG A 224 12.00 -3.81 -10.49
CA ARG A 224 11.70 -5.23 -10.53
C ARG A 224 12.22 -5.92 -9.26
N GLN A 225 11.47 -6.89 -8.78
CA GLN A 225 11.88 -7.75 -7.67
C GLN A 225 12.44 -9.08 -8.21
N LEU A 226 13.44 -9.63 -7.53
CA LEU A 226 14.12 -10.87 -7.95
C LEU A 226 13.22 -12.10 -7.84
N THR A 227 12.21 -12.05 -6.97
CA THR A 227 11.27 -13.15 -6.71
C THR A 227 10.13 -13.24 -7.72
N TRP A 228 10.06 -12.31 -8.68
CA TRP A 228 8.99 -12.27 -9.68
C TRP A 228 9.25 -13.23 -10.84
N GLU A 229 8.26 -14.06 -11.14
CA GLU A 229 8.26 -15.07 -12.20
C GLU A 229 7.40 -14.65 -13.40
N SER A 230 7.75 -15.08 -14.61
CA SER A 230 7.10 -14.65 -15.87
C SER A 230 5.59 -14.88 -15.94
N GLN A 231 5.02 -15.74 -15.11
CA GLN A 231 3.58 -16.01 -15.06
C GLN A 231 2.84 -15.15 -14.02
N ASP A 232 3.56 -14.43 -13.17
CA ASP A 232 2.98 -13.56 -12.16
C ASP A 232 2.14 -12.47 -12.78
N ILE A 233 1.11 -12.05 -12.05
CA ILE A 233 0.21 -10.98 -12.46
C ILE A 233 0.55 -9.73 -11.65
N LEU A 234 1.12 -8.75 -12.34
CA LEU A 234 1.38 -7.41 -11.83
C LEU A 234 0.14 -6.54 -12.04
N THR A 235 -0.31 -5.88 -10.98
CA THR A 235 -1.43 -4.93 -11.01
C THR A 235 -0.94 -3.58 -10.51
N ILE A 236 -1.16 -2.52 -11.28
CA ILE A 236 -1.01 -1.14 -10.80
C ILE A 236 -2.37 -0.63 -10.33
N VAL A 237 -2.39 0.08 -9.20
CA VAL A 237 -3.59 0.68 -8.64
C VAL A 237 -3.31 2.14 -8.33
N ILE A 238 -4.18 3.03 -8.81
CA ILE A 238 -4.24 4.44 -8.47
C ILE A 238 -5.63 4.70 -7.92
N LEU A 239 -5.75 5.22 -6.71
CA LEU A 239 -7.03 5.49 -6.09
C LEU A 239 -7.06 6.84 -5.40
N SER A 240 -8.24 7.43 -5.31
CA SER A 240 -8.51 8.61 -4.50
C SER A 240 -9.61 8.29 -3.49
N LYS A 241 -9.31 8.47 -2.21
CA LYS A 241 -10.28 8.31 -1.12
C LYS A 241 -10.92 9.66 -0.82
N GLY A 242 -12.23 9.73 -0.98
CA GLY A 242 -13.06 10.90 -0.68
C GLY A 242 -14.49 10.48 -0.37
N ASN A 243 -15.46 11.37 -0.56
CA ASN A 243 -16.88 10.99 -0.47
C ASN A 243 -17.26 9.92 -1.51
N ASP A 244 -16.66 10.02 -2.70
CA ASP A 244 -16.70 9.00 -3.74
C ASP A 244 -15.28 8.48 -3.97
N THR A 245 -15.10 7.15 -3.85
CA THR A 245 -13.83 6.49 -4.15
C THR A 245 -13.72 6.31 -5.66
N ILE A 246 -12.66 6.86 -6.24
CA ILE A 246 -12.31 6.64 -7.65
C ILE A 246 -11.07 5.76 -7.67
N GLU A 247 -11.08 4.74 -8.52
CA GLU A 247 -9.98 3.81 -8.70
C GLU A 247 -9.71 3.62 -10.19
N TYR A 248 -8.42 3.58 -10.53
CA TYR A 248 -7.90 3.05 -11.77
C TYR A 248 -7.02 1.86 -11.41
N SER A 249 -7.26 0.73 -12.07
CA SER A 249 -6.44 -0.46 -11.93
C SER A 249 -6.14 -1.03 -13.32
N ASP A 250 -4.91 -1.45 -13.55
CA ASP A 250 -4.52 -2.17 -14.75
C ASP A 250 -3.62 -3.34 -14.40
N CYS A 251 -3.75 -4.45 -15.13
CA CYS A 251 -3.01 -5.68 -14.84
C CYS A 251 -2.28 -6.21 -16.08
N LEU A 252 -1.06 -6.70 -15.87
CA LEU A 252 -0.28 -7.39 -16.89
C LEU A 252 0.37 -8.64 -16.33
N THR A 253 0.48 -9.66 -17.18
CA THR A 253 1.38 -10.79 -16.92
C THR A 253 2.80 -10.31 -17.12
N ILE A 254 3.66 -10.63 -16.16
CA ILE A 254 5.07 -10.26 -16.11
C ILE A 254 5.78 -10.63 -17.44
N GLY A 255 5.60 -11.85 -17.95
CA GLY A 255 6.07 -12.25 -19.28
C GLY A 255 7.60 -12.23 -19.43
N GLU A 256 8.08 -12.15 -20.69
CA GLU A 256 9.49 -11.85 -20.99
C GLU A 256 9.71 -10.33 -20.97
N PHE A 257 10.62 -9.87 -20.12
CA PHE A 257 10.83 -8.46 -19.90
C PHE A 257 12.00 -7.86 -20.69
N PRO A 258 11.95 -6.55 -20.96
CA PRO A 258 13.10 -5.82 -21.48
C PRO A 258 14.30 -5.87 -20.51
N PRO A 259 15.54 -5.75 -21.01
CA PRO A 259 16.73 -5.66 -20.16
C PRO A 259 16.67 -4.43 -19.24
N GLY A 260 16.76 -4.64 -17.92
CA GLY A 260 16.85 -3.58 -16.92
C GLY A 260 16.20 -3.92 -15.58
N ASP A 261 16.54 -3.16 -14.54
CA ASP A 261 16.02 -3.34 -13.18
C ASP A 261 14.70 -2.58 -12.93
N GLN A 262 14.10 -1.95 -13.96
CA GLN A 262 12.92 -1.10 -13.83
C GLN A 262 11.76 -1.59 -14.69
N MET A 263 10.58 -1.63 -14.08
CA MET A 263 9.29 -1.79 -14.74
C MET A 263 8.70 -0.44 -15.10
N VAL A 264 7.99 -0.40 -16.23
CA VAL A 264 7.27 0.78 -16.71
C VAL A 264 5.86 0.38 -17.15
N LEU A 265 4.84 1.12 -16.71
CA LEU A 265 3.47 1.03 -17.22
C LEU A 265 2.95 2.43 -17.54
N ASP A 266 2.23 2.57 -18.66
CA ASP A 266 1.63 3.84 -19.07
C ASP A 266 0.14 3.87 -18.69
N VAL A 267 -0.26 4.88 -17.93
CA VAL A 267 -1.67 5.19 -17.65
C VAL A 267 -2.14 6.24 -18.66
N PRO A 268 -3.21 5.98 -19.46
CA PRO A 268 -3.71 6.95 -20.43
C PRO A 268 -4.18 8.25 -19.77
N GLY A 269 -3.92 9.41 -20.41
CA GLY A 269 -4.28 10.72 -19.87
C GLY A 269 -5.76 10.90 -19.52
N ARG A 270 -6.66 10.24 -20.27
CA ARG A 270 -8.10 10.20 -19.97
C ARG A 270 -8.44 9.57 -18.61
N GLU A 271 -7.61 8.65 -18.12
CA GLU A 271 -7.77 8.02 -16.82
C GLU A 271 -7.21 8.94 -15.72
N ILE A 272 -6.10 9.64 -16.00
CA ILE A 272 -5.52 10.66 -15.11
C ILE A 272 -6.49 11.82 -14.89
N ASN A 273 -7.15 12.29 -15.95
CA ASN A 273 -8.08 13.41 -15.90
C ASN A 273 -9.26 13.17 -14.93
N LYS A 274 -9.67 11.91 -14.71
CA LYS A 274 -10.72 11.56 -13.73
C LYS A 274 -10.34 11.90 -12.28
N PHE A 275 -9.05 12.07 -12.02
CA PHE A 275 -8.52 12.44 -10.71
C PHE A 275 -8.29 13.94 -10.57
N ASP A 276 -8.71 14.78 -11.53
CA ASP A 276 -8.49 16.23 -11.45
C ASP A 276 -9.03 16.82 -10.13
N GLY A 277 -8.19 17.65 -9.50
CA GLY A 277 -8.39 18.27 -8.21
C GLY A 277 -8.37 17.33 -7.00
N ARG A 278 -7.94 16.07 -7.18
CA ARG A 278 -7.93 15.07 -6.11
C ARG A 278 -6.52 14.70 -5.67
N PHE A 279 -6.44 14.28 -4.42
CA PHE A 279 -5.29 13.59 -3.87
C PHE A 279 -5.41 12.10 -4.19
N ILE A 280 -4.35 11.51 -4.72
CA ILE A 280 -4.30 10.10 -5.13
C ILE A 280 -3.21 9.34 -4.38
N GLU A 281 -3.47 8.06 -4.12
CA GLU A 281 -2.50 7.05 -3.68
C GLU A 281 -2.25 6.09 -4.84
N GLY A 282 -0.98 5.83 -5.17
CA GLY A 282 -0.58 4.83 -6.17
C GLY A 282 0.34 3.78 -5.57
N TYR A 283 0.13 2.52 -5.96
CA TYR A 283 0.94 1.36 -5.58
C TYR A 283 0.80 0.26 -6.63
N TYR A 284 1.72 -0.69 -6.61
CA TYR A 284 1.60 -1.92 -7.39
C TYR A 284 1.48 -3.13 -6.48
N SER A 285 0.87 -4.18 -7.00
CA SER A 285 0.84 -5.49 -6.35
C SER A 285 1.19 -6.57 -7.35
N VAL A 286 1.83 -7.64 -6.88
CA VAL A 286 2.09 -8.83 -7.69
C VAL A 286 1.48 -10.03 -7.02
N ARG A 287 0.78 -10.83 -7.83
CA ARG A 287 0.18 -12.09 -7.42
C ARG A 287 0.86 -13.24 -8.15
N HIS A 288 1.40 -14.17 -7.37
CA HIS A 288 1.87 -15.47 -7.85
C HIS A 288 0.71 -16.47 -7.78
N LEU A 289 0.32 -17.06 -8.92
CA LEU A 289 -0.76 -18.05 -9.01
C LEU A 289 -2.05 -17.62 -8.24
N ASP A 290 -2.53 -18.46 -7.33
CA ASP A 290 -3.74 -18.24 -6.51
C ASP A 290 -3.44 -17.65 -5.12
N GLU A 291 -2.24 -17.10 -4.92
CA GLU A 291 -1.84 -16.52 -3.66
C GLU A 291 -2.41 -15.10 -3.45
N THR A 292 -2.31 -14.62 -2.21
CA THR A 292 -2.69 -13.24 -1.89
C THR A 292 -1.68 -12.28 -2.55
N PRO A 293 -2.14 -11.25 -3.28
CA PRO A 293 -1.23 -10.26 -3.86
C PRO A 293 -0.39 -9.58 -2.77
N ARG A 294 0.91 -9.45 -3.03
CA ARG A 294 1.80 -8.63 -2.20
C ARG A 294 1.83 -7.21 -2.76
N GLU A 295 1.70 -6.21 -1.90
CA GLU A 295 1.68 -4.80 -2.28
C GLU A 295 3.04 -4.13 -2.08
N SER A 296 3.31 -3.10 -2.88
CA SER A 296 4.36 -2.12 -2.63
C SER A 296 3.97 -1.13 -1.55
N LEU A 297 4.95 -0.34 -1.10
CA LEU A 297 4.67 0.92 -0.44
C LEU A 297 3.78 1.80 -1.35
N ARG A 298 2.92 2.59 -0.72
CA ARG A 298 2.06 3.55 -1.40
C ARG A 298 2.80 4.87 -1.55
N ARG A 299 2.55 5.58 -2.64
CA ARG A 299 2.98 6.96 -2.80
C ARG A 299 1.80 7.84 -3.14
N GLU A 300 1.89 9.08 -2.72
CA GLU A 300 0.84 10.06 -2.83
C GLU A 300 1.20 11.17 -3.81
N TRP A 301 0.21 11.61 -4.57
CA TRP A 301 0.31 12.73 -5.50
C TRP A 301 -0.94 13.61 -5.42
N GLN A 302 -0.75 14.90 -5.68
CA GLN A 302 -1.84 15.82 -5.97
C GLN A 302 -2.03 15.88 -7.49
N VAL A 303 -3.24 15.59 -7.98
CA VAL A 303 -3.59 15.76 -9.40
C VAL A 303 -4.36 17.06 -9.55
N GLY A 304 -3.83 17.97 -10.35
CA GLY A 304 -4.42 19.29 -10.57
C GLY A 304 -4.59 20.12 -9.29
N ASP A 305 -5.28 21.26 -9.43
CA ASP A 305 -5.54 22.13 -8.29
C ASP A 305 -6.64 21.54 -7.39
N PRO A 306 -6.40 21.41 -6.07
CA PRO A 306 -7.38 20.84 -5.14
C PRO A 306 -8.78 21.45 -5.30
N LEU A 307 -9.80 20.60 -5.26
CA LEU A 307 -11.19 21.08 -5.24
C LEU A 307 -11.44 21.92 -3.99
N LEU A 308 -12.10 23.07 -4.15
CA LEU A 308 -12.49 23.90 -3.01
C LEU A 308 -13.48 23.16 -2.11
N ARG A 309 -13.17 23.05 -0.81
CA ARG A 309 -14.12 22.65 0.23
C ARG A 309 -13.93 23.53 1.47
N ASP A 310 -14.92 24.36 1.75
CA ASP A 310 -14.91 25.29 2.88
C ASP A 310 -16.13 25.03 3.76
N LEU A 311 -15.91 24.62 5.01
CA LEU A 311 -16.95 24.32 5.99
C LEU A 311 -16.86 25.29 7.17
N THR A 312 -18.01 25.83 7.58
CA THR A 312 -18.15 26.70 8.74
C THR A 312 -19.24 26.18 9.66
N SER A 313 -18.86 25.61 10.79
CA SER A 313 -19.75 25.13 11.87
C SER A 313 -19.79 26.06 13.08
N PHE A 314 -19.09 27.20 13.04
CA PHE A 314 -18.95 28.16 14.15
C PHE A 314 -18.40 27.60 15.48
N ASP A 315 -17.93 26.35 15.48
CA ASP A 315 -17.34 25.71 16.65
C ASP A 315 -16.23 26.56 17.25
N ARG A 316 -16.19 26.61 18.58
CA ARG A 316 -15.26 27.45 19.35
C ARG A 316 -15.32 28.93 18.98
N TYR A 317 -16.50 29.42 18.58
CA TYR A 317 -16.73 30.80 18.16
C TYR A 317 -15.90 31.21 16.92
N ASN A 318 -15.53 30.24 16.07
CA ASN A 318 -14.74 30.50 14.87
C ASN A 318 -15.65 30.91 13.70
N TRP A 319 -15.60 32.20 13.32
CA TRP A 319 -16.32 32.72 12.17
C TRP A 319 -15.82 32.18 10.81
N ASN A 320 -14.65 31.55 10.75
CA ASN A 320 -14.02 31.09 9.51
C ASN A 320 -14.01 32.19 8.42
N MET A 321 -13.68 33.42 8.80
CA MET A 321 -13.67 34.63 7.95
C MET A 321 -15.03 35.05 7.37
N TRP A 322 -16.15 34.49 7.84
CA TRP A 322 -17.46 35.09 7.60
C TRP A 322 -17.60 36.37 8.39
N GLU A 323 -18.28 37.35 7.81
CA GLU A 323 -18.62 38.62 8.44
C GLU A 323 -20.09 38.96 8.23
N ASN A 324 -20.67 39.77 9.12
CA ASN A 324 -22.05 40.22 8.96
C ASN A 324 -22.19 41.09 7.69
N THR A 325 -23.28 40.89 6.93
CA THR A 325 -23.61 41.75 5.78
C THR A 325 -24.00 43.16 6.21
N VAL A 326 -24.65 43.27 7.37
CA VAL A 326 -25.02 44.52 8.02
C VAL A 326 -24.19 44.66 9.29
N THR A 327 -23.45 45.77 9.41
CA THR A 327 -22.58 46.05 10.56
C THR A 327 -23.35 45.87 11.87
N GLU A 328 -22.74 45.15 12.82
CA GLU A 328 -23.31 44.86 14.15
C GLU A 328 -24.65 44.10 14.17
N LYS A 329 -25.10 43.54 13.04
CA LYS A 329 -26.36 42.77 12.95
C LYS A 329 -26.11 41.29 12.74
N GLY A 330 -25.74 40.63 13.83
CA GLY A 330 -25.53 39.19 13.93
C GLY A 330 -24.41 38.86 14.90
N ASP A 331 -24.55 37.78 15.66
CA ASP A 331 -23.52 37.30 16.60
C ASP A 331 -23.59 35.77 16.74
N LEU A 332 -22.51 35.15 17.21
CA LEU A 332 -22.48 33.73 17.51
C LEU A 332 -23.14 33.46 18.86
N THR A 333 -24.03 32.47 18.88
CA THR A 333 -24.78 32.12 20.08
C THR A 333 -24.96 30.62 20.19
N ILE A 334 -25.23 30.16 21.41
CA ILE A 334 -25.56 28.77 21.67
C ILE A 334 -27.07 28.60 21.46
N ASP A 335 -27.44 27.68 20.57
CA ASP A 335 -28.81 27.19 20.39
C ASP A 335 -28.92 25.76 20.94
N GLY A 336 -29.82 25.55 21.91
CA GLY A 336 -29.94 24.27 22.60
C GLY A 336 -28.82 24.04 23.62
N ALA A 337 -28.22 22.84 23.63
CA ALA A 337 -27.24 22.45 24.64
C ALA A 337 -25.84 23.00 24.35
N GLU A 338 -25.32 22.80 23.12
CA GLU A 338 -23.93 23.14 22.77
C GLU A 338 -23.74 23.63 21.33
N ASN A 339 -24.80 23.78 20.52
CA ASN A 339 -24.65 24.15 19.12
C ASN A 339 -24.39 25.65 18.95
N ILE A 340 -23.14 26.03 18.63
CA ILE A 340 -22.80 27.42 18.34
C ILE A 340 -23.21 27.72 16.92
N CYS A 341 -24.03 28.74 16.72
CA CYS A 341 -24.52 29.14 15.41
C CYS A 341 -24.54 30.65 15.28
N TRP A 342 -24.56 31.14 14.04
CA TRP A 342 -24.81 32.54 13.78
C TRP A 342 -26.28 32.88 14.02
N ARG A 343 -26.55 33.94 14.76
CA ARG A 343 -27.91 34.45 15.02
C ARG A 343 -28.00 35.94 14.75
N ALA A 344 -29.03 36.35 14.03
CA ALA A 344 -29.45 37.75 13.93
C ALA A 344 -30.92 37.94 14.27
N THR A 345 -31.27 39.11 14.80
CA THR A 345 -32.65 39.50 15.07
C THR A 345 -32.93 40.83 14.42
N LYS A 346 -34.14 40.97 13.86
CA LYS A 346 -34.66 42.25 13.41
C LYS A 346 -36.07 42.51 13.92
N THR A 347 -36.44 43.77 14.04
CA THR A 347 -37.81 44.20 14.35
C THR A 347 -38.59 44.52 13.06
N ALA A 348 -39.91 44.58 13.15
CA ALA A 348 -40.77 44.92 12.02
C ALA A 348 -40.51 46.32 11.41
N SER A 349 -39.95 47.25 12.19
CA SER A 349 -39.60 48.60 11.71
C SER A 349 -38.26 48.68 10.99
N GLU A 350 -37.42 47.63 11.08
CA GLU A 350 -36.09 47.65 10.47
C GLU A 350 -36.15 47.19 9.00
N LEU A 351 -35.80 48.12 8.10
CA LEU A 351 -35.67 47.88 6.65
C LEU A 351 -34.27 47.35 6.29
N ILE A 352 -33.85 46.29 6.98
CA ILE A 352 -32.56 45.62 6.77
C ILE A 352 -32.76 44.14 6.43
N GLU A 353 -31.78 43.57 5.73
CA GLU A 353 -31.66 42.14 5.43
C GLU A 353 -30.43 41.59 6.17
N PRO A 354 -30.56 41.16 7.45
CA PRO A 354 -29.44 40.62 8.20
C PRO A 354 -28.91 39.36 7.52
N GLY A 355 -27.61 39.14 7.59
CA GLY A 355 -26.96 38.05 6.89
C GLY A 355 -25.46 37.98 7.17
N ILE A 356 -24.82 37.06 6.48
CA ILE A 356 -23.38 36.82 6.54
C ILE A 356 -22.80 36.72 5.13
N LYS A 357 -21.54 37.12 4.97
CA LYS A 357 -20.80 37.04 3.72
C LYS A 357 -19.35 36.63 3.94
N LYS A 358 -18.73 36.05 2.92
CA LYS A 358 -17.31 35.68 2.89
C LYS A 358 -16.72 35.93 1.51
N TYR A 359 -15.45 36.31 1.47
CA TYR A 359 -14.68 36.54 0.25
C TYR A 359 -13.87 35.30 -0.10
N TYR A 360 -13.96 34.86 -1.35
CA TYR A 360 -13.19 33.74 -1.91
C TYR A 360 -12.29 34.25 -3.04
N SER A 361 -10.98 33.99 -2.92
CA SER A 361 -9.98 34.37 -3.92
C SER A 361 -9.63 33.25 -4.90
N ARG A 362 -10.10 32.01 -4.64
CA ARG A 362 -9.72 30.80 -5.39
C ARG A 362 -10.89 30.13 -6.13
N LEU A 363 -11.99 30.84 -6.40
CA LEU A 363 -13.04 30.26 -7.23
C LEU A 363 -12.55 30.21 -8.70
N LYS A 364 -12.44 28.99 -9.24
CA LYS A 364 -12.15 28.69 -10.63
C LYS A 364 -13.32 29.05 -11.55
N GLN A 365 -13.01 29.52 -12.76
CA GLN A 365 -13.99 29.74 -13.84
C GLN A 365 -14.45 28.39 -14.42
N HIS A 366 -15.66 28.32 -14.97
CA HIS A 366 -16.26 27.08 -15.51
C HIS A 366 -16.43 25.92 -14.51
N ALA A 367 -16.08 26.14 -13.24
CA ALA A 367 -16.33 25.18 -12.18
C ALA A 367 -17.76 25.34 -11.65
N LYS A 368 -18.36 24.21 -11.30
CA LYS A 368 -19.65 24.15 -10.60
C LYS A 368 -19.39 24.16 -9.10
N TYR A 369 -20.15 24.93 -8.35
CA TYR A 369 -20.09 24.99 -6.89
C TYR A 369 -21.44 24.66 -6.30
N GLU A 370 -21.45 23.98 -5.16
CA GLU A 370 -22.63 23.80 -4.31
C GLU A 370 -22.42 24.56 -3.00
N LEU A 371 -23.33 25.49 -2.69
CA LEU A 371 -23.45 26.09 -1.37
C LEU A 371 -24.58 25.41 -0.62
N SER A 372 -24.31 24.87 0.56
CA SER A 372 -25.33 24.34 1.46
C SER A 372 -25.16 24.87 2.88
N PHE A 373 -26.25 24.99 3.62
CA PHE A 373 -26.24 25.43 5.02
C PHE A 373 -27.55 25.03 5.71
N TYR A 374 -27.51 24.97 7.03
CA TYR A 374 -28.71 24.83 7.85
C TYR A 374 -29.17 26.20 8.30
N CYS A 375 -30.47 26.44 8.26
CA CYS A 375 -31.07 27.66 8.80
C CYS A 375 -32.42 27.40 9.45
N LYS A 376 -32.83 28.32 10.33
CA LYS A 376 -34.19 28.38 10.88
C LYS A 376 -34.59 29.82 11.21
N SER A 377 -35.90 30.07 11.27
CA SER A 377 -36.46 31.37 11.65
C SER A 377 -37.52 31.22 12.73
N THR A 378 -37.51 32.14 13.70
CA THR A 378 -38.44 32.15 14.85
C THR A 378 -38.93 33.57 15.13
N GLY A 379 -39.97 33.70 15.97
CA GLY A 379 -40.52 34.99 16.42
C GLY A 379 -41.78 35.45 15.67
N SER A 380 -42.12 34.85 14.53
CA SER A 380 -43.35 35.15 13.78
C SER A 380 -43.77 33.95 12.93
N SER A 381 -45.06 33.91 12.57
CA SER A 381 -45.67 32.89 11.70
C SER A 381 -45.62 33.23 10.21
N ALA A 382 -44.98 34.34 9.83
CA ALA A 382 -44.78 34.70 8.43
C ALA A 382 -43.54 33.99 7.84
N ASN A 383 -43.64 33.60 6.58
CA ASN A 383 -42.50 33.11 5.81
C ASN A 383 -41.42 34.17 5.68
N SER A 384 -40.17 33.73 5.64
CA SER A 384 -39.02 34.58 5.36
C SER A 384 -38.41 34.19 4.00
N GLU A 385 -37.80 35.14 3.32
CA GLU A 385 -37.05 34.90 2.10
C GLU A 385 -35.56 34.81 2.47
N VAL A 386 -34.90 33.75 2.02
CA VAL A 386 -33.44 33.55 2.16
C VAL A 386 -32.83 33.87 0.81
N LYS A 387 -32.07 34.95 0.76
CA LYS A 387 -31.34 35.38 -0.43
C LYS A 387 -29.91 34.84 -0.35
N ILE A 388 -29.57 33.99 -1.32
CA ILE A 388 -28.23 33.46 -1.54
C ILE A 388 -27.64 34.24 -2.71
N ASP A 389 -26.55 34.95 -2.47
CA ASP A 389 -25.79 35.64 -3.51
C ASP A 389 -24.45 34.94 -3.68
N PHE A 390 -24.24 34.34 -4.85
CA PHE A 390 -22.98 33.73 -5.25
C PHE A 390 -22.33 34.58 -6.33
N SER A 391 -21.53 35.55 -5.89
CA SER A 391 -20.76 36.45 -6.76
C SER A 391 -21.59 37.21 -7.80
N GLY A 392 -22.79 37.65 -7.40
CA GLY A 392 -23.75 38.34 -8.27
C GLY A 392 -24.87 37.43 -8.78
N LEU A 393 -24.71 36.10 -8.70
CA LEU A 393 -25.79 35.14 -9.00
C LEU A 393 -26.69 35.02 -7.77
N VAL A 394 -27.85 35.67 -7.84
CA VAL A 394 -28.80 35.73 -6.73
C VAL A 394 -29.92 34.71 -6.90
N ILE A 395 -30.11 33.87 -5.88
CA ILE A 395 -31.23 32.94 -5.77
C ILE A 395 -31.97 33.20 -4.46
N ASN A 396 -33.29 33.24 -4.53
CA ASN A 396 -34.14 33.39 -3.36
C ASN A 396 -34.85 32.07 -3.05
N LYS A 397 -34.82 31.66 -1.78
CA LYS A 397 -35.54 30.50 -1.27
C LYS A 397 -36.54 30.91 -0.21
N LEU A 398 -37.64 30.18 -0.13
CA LEU A 398 -38.64 30.39 0.91
C LEU A 398 -38.25 29.59 2.16
N LEU A 399 -38.21 30.26 3.31
CA LEU A 399 -38.04 29.66 4.62
C LEU A 399 -39.35 29.75 5.38
N SER A 400 -39.98 28.60 5.59
CA SER A 400 -41.16 28.49 6.45
C SER A 400 -40.76 28.69 7.91
N PRO A 401 -41.54 29.43 8.72
CA PRO A 401 -41.23 29.64 10.13
C PRO A 401 -41.30 28.31 10.88
N ASN A 402 -40.18 27.94 11.49
CA ASN A 402 -40.02 26.63 12.12
C ASN A 402 -39.00 26.70 13.27
N LYS A 403 -39.28 25.99 14.37
CA LYS A 403 -38.33 25.82 15.48
C LYS A 403 -37.19 24.85 15.13
N ASN A 404 -37.40 23.98 14.14
CA ASN A 404 -36.42 23.02 13.67
C ASN A 404 -35.56 23.58 12.53
N TRP A 405 -34.31 23.11 12.47
CA TRP A 405 -33.37 23.42 11.40
C TRP A 405 -33.79 22.81 10.07
N VAL A 406 -33.63 23.58 8.98
CA VAL A 406 -33.87 23.14 7.60
C VAL A 406 -32.57 23.31 6.82
N LYS A 407 -32.18 22.28 6.06
CA LYS A 407 -31.05 22.37 5.14
C LYS A 407 -31.50 23.01 3.83
N LEU A 408 -30.79 24.04 3.39
CA LEU A 408 -30.89 24.59 2.04
C LEU A 408 -29.58 24.29 1.30
N SER A 409 -29.68 23.92 0.03
CA SER A 409 -28.52 23.80 -0.88
C SER A 409 -28.86 24.34 -2.25
N GLU A 410 -27.88 24.89 -2.95
CA GLU A 410 -28.03 25.41 -4.30
C GLU A 410 -26.72 25.27 -5.09
N SER A 411 -26.83 25.03 -6.40
CA SER A 411 -25.67 24.91 -7.28
C SER A 411 -25.49 26.15 -8.15
N PHE A 412 -24.24 26.57 -8.33
CA PHE A 412 -23.84 27.73 -9.12
C PHE A 412 -22.76 27.32 -10.13
N GLU A 413 -22.76 27.97 -11.29
CA GLU A 413 -21.71 27.80 -12.31
C GLU A 413 -21.19 29.17 -12.68
N LEU A 414 -19.87 29.38 -12.56
CA LEU A 414 -19.23 30.67 -12.87
C LEU A 414 -18.86 30.73 -14.36
N SER A 415 -19.23 31.82 -15.03
CA SER A 415 -19.07 31.99 -16.48
C SER A 415 -17.96 32.98 -16.85
N VAL A 416 -17.51 32.96 -18.12
CA VAL A 416 -16.49 33.90 -18.62
C VAL A 416 -17.07 35.32 -18.65
N GLY A 417 -16.67 36.15 -17.69
CA GLY A 417 -17.15 37.53 -17.56
C GLY A 417 -17.33 37.99 -16.11
N ASP A 418 -17.29 37.08 -15.15
CA ASP A 418 -17.39 37.43 -13.75
C ASP A 418 -16.03 37.99 -13.25
N ILE A 419 -15.68 39.23 -13.60
CA ILE A 419 -14.37 39.87 -13.32
C ILE A 419 -14.39 40.54 -11.93
N ALA A 420 -14.45 39.75 -10.87
CA ALA A 420 -14.20 40.26 -9.52
C ALA A 420 -12.97 39.57 -8.94
N LEU A 421 -11.96 40.37 -8.58
CA LEU A 421 -10.70 39.92 -7.95
C LEU A 421 -10.96 39.14 -6.64
N ASN A 422 -12.13 39.37 -6.02
CA ASN A 422 -12.67 38.62 -4.90
C ASN A 422 -14.14 38.29 -5.14
N LYS A 423 -14.47 37.02 -5.05
CA LYS A 423 -15.82 36.49 -5.21
C LYS A 423 -16.54 36.51 -3.87
N ILE A 424 -17.71 37.14 -3.80
CA ILE A 424 -18.48 37.27 -2.56
C ILE A 424 -19.54 36.18 -2.54
N VAL A 425 -19.60 35.39 -1.48
CA VAL A 425 -20.74 34.54 -1.20
C VAL A 425 -21.46 35.12 0.00
N SER A 426 -22.77 35.33 -0.09
CA SER A 426 -23.57 35.82 1.03
C SER A 426 -24.90 35.10 1.18
N ILE A 427 -25.34 35.00 2.43
CA ILE A 427 -26.64 34.46 2.85
C ILE A 427 -27.30 35.57 3.66
N SER A 428 -28.47 36.04 3.20
CA SER A 428 -29.21 37.12 3.86
C SER A 428 -30.68 36.78 3.98
N PHE A 429 -31.34 37.35 4.99
CA PHE A 429 -32.72 37.05 5.33
C PHE A 429 -33.57 38.29 5.18
N LYS A 430 -34.67 38.15 4.44
CA LYS A 430 -35.66 39.21 4.24
C LYS A 430 -37.00 38.81 4.80
N ASN A 431 -37.60 39.73 5.55
CA ASN A 431 -38.98 39.67 5.99
C ASN A 431 -39.49 41.10 6.28
N ASN A 432 -40.79 41.20 6.58
CA ASN A 432 -41.44 42.45 6.98
C ASN A 432 -41.96 42.40 8.44
N THR A 433 -41.47 41.47 9.26
CA THR A 433 -41.93 41.27 10.65
C THR A 433 -40.75 41.07 11.59
N THR A 434 -41.01 41.14 12.89
CA THR A 434 -40.00 40.79 13.89
C THR A 434 -39.67 39.30 13.80
N HIS A 435 -38.41 38.95 13.53
CA HIS A 435 -37.92 37.57 13.54
C HIS A 435 -36.48 37.50 14.05
N THR A 436 -36.14 36.29 14.49
CA THR A 436 -34.77 35.84 14.73
C THR A 436 -34.42 34.76 13.71
N PHE A 437 -33.26 34.91 13.07
CA PHE A 437 -32.70 33.97 12.09
C PHE A 437 -31.47 33.30 12.68
N LEU A 438 -31.31 32.02 12.38
CA LEU A 438 -30.13 31.25 12.75
C LEU A 438 -29.57 30.53 11.53
N VAL A 439 -28.24 30.48 11.41
CA VAL A 439 -27.49 29.80 10.35
C VAL A 439 -26.34 29.00 10.95
N ASP A 440 -26.12 27.82 10.41
CA ASP A 440 -25.04 26.93 10.82
C ASP A 440 -24.62 25.99 9.67
N GLN A 441 -23.47 25.32 9.84
CA GLN A 441 -22.95 24.29 8.96
C GLN A 441 -22.91 24.74 7.49
N ILE A 442 -22.35 25.92 7.25
CA ILE A 442 -22.23 26.50 5.92
C ILE A 442 -21.10 25.79 5.19
N GLN A 443 -21.41 25.15 4.08
CA GLN A 443 -20.48 24.40 3.26
C GLN A 443 -20.51 24.91 1.83
N LEU A 444 -19.35 25.35 1.34
CA LEU A 444 -19.12 25.62 -0.07
C LEU A 444 -18.18 24.55 -0.64
N THR A 445 -18.64 23.84 -1.67
CA THR A 445 -17.86 22.79 -2.34
C THR A 445 -17.82 22.99 -3.85
N GLU A 446 -16.64 22.85 -4.44
CA GLU A 446 -16.46 22.65 -5.88
C GLU A 446 -16.90 21.22 -6.24
N VAL A 447 -17.71 21.10 -7.28
CA VAL A 447 -18.30 19.86 -7.74
C VAL A 447 -17.68 19.52 -9.10
N LEU A 448 -17.13 18.31 -9.22
CA LEU A 448 -16.63 17.79 -10.49
C LEU A 448 -17.81 17.62 -11.46
N GLN A 449 -17.63 18.07 -12.70
CA GLN A 449 -18.62 17.90 -13.77
C GLN A 449 -18.65 16.48 -14.31
#